data_AF-A0A7M3ZYG6-F1
#
_entry.id   AF-A0A7M3ZYG6-F1
#
_cell.length_a   1.000
_cell.length_b   1.000
_cell.length_c   1.000
_cell.angle_alpha   90.00
_cell.angle_beta   90.00
_cell.angle_gamma   90.00
#
_symmetry.space_group_name_H-M   'P 1'
#
loop_
_entity.id
_entity.type
_entity.pdbx_description
1 polymer ?
#
loop_
_entity_poly.entity_id
_entity_poly.type
_entity_poly.pdbx_seq_one_letter_code
_entity_poly.pdbx_strand_id
1 'polypeptide(L)'
;WLLGFKPHRVVIASDRIEEYYRHVDLMIDGDFGYVCECSAEAFREFRVSKTNCPCRINEVNYNKELWSKMLDGTFNPGDAVVRVKTDMTLKNPALRDWPALRIQDTIANPHPRENIASKYRVWPLLDFQSAVEDHLQGVTHIIRGKDLMDSTRKQTLLYEHFGWKYPETMYWGRVKVHEWGGFSTSQMRKDIEEGKFSGWSDPRLPTIAGLSGTGIQASALRSFWVELGVTQKDIAVPLATLYSHNIKVIDDNAPRIAFIRDPVEISLVGINENNITIPTHPNHTEMGSRVIDLSNPIVYIEREDLQHSALRLKEFGDFDIDGKVATFVSKERTDKRKIIHWVSQNSSDSSKLELVKDGQLLSIEGRLESHQIKLGTSVQLERIGYGIIAENNKVIFTHN
;
A
#
# COMPACT_ATOMS: atom_id res chain seq x y z
N TRP A 1 -2.40 4.35 11.09
CA TRP A 1 -1.66 5.30 10.24
C TRP A 1 -2.58 5.99 9.24
N LEU A 2 -3.09 5.30 8.21
CA LEU A 2 -3.85 5.94 7.11
C LEU A 2 -5.07 6.75 7.57
N LEU A 3 -5.90 6.20 8.46
CA LEU A 3 -7.15 6.86 8.89
C LEU A 3 -6.97 7.84 10.07
N GLY A 4 -5.85 7.76 10.80
CA GLY A 4 -5.63 8.57 12.01
C GLY A 4 -6.45 8.16 13.25
N PHE A 5 -7.39 7.23 13.13
CA PHE A 5 -8.18 6.69 14.24
C PHE A 5 -8.29 5.16 14.18
N LYS A 6 -8.67 4.55 15.31
CA LYS A 6 -8.90 3.11 15.42
C LYS A 6 -10.28 2.74 14.87
N PRO A 7 -10.47 1.53 14.31
CA PRO A 7 -11.81 1.09 13.90
C PRO A 7 -12.77 1.09 15.09
N HIS A 8 -14.04 1.46 14.85
CA HIS A 8 -15.09 1.45 15.88
C HIS A 8 -15.44 0.02 16.32
N ARG A 9 -15.33 -0.95 15.42
CA ARG A 9 -15.56 -2.37 15.67
C ARG A 9 -14.55 -3.19 14.88
N VAL A 10 -14.03 -4.24 15.52
CA VAL A 10 -13.20 -5.26 14.87
C VAL A 10 -13.98 -6.57 14.92
N VAL A 11 -14.33 -7.10 13.75
CA VAL A 11 -14.99 -8.40 13.61
C VAL A 11 -14.04 -9.30 12.84
N ILE A 12 -13.77 -10.49 13.39
CA ILE A 12 -12.95 -11.49 12.74
C ILE A 12 -13.84 -12.66 12.37
N ALA A 13 -14.00 -12.90 11.07
CA ALA A 13 -14.95 -13.89 10.55
C ALA A 13 -14.73 -15.29 11.13
N SER A 14 -13.48 -15.70 11.37
CA SER A 14 -13.17 -17.03 11.93
C SER A 14 -13.58 -17.22 13.40
N ASP A 15 -13.89 -16.15 14.14
CA ASP A 15 -14.49 -16.27 15.48
C ASP A 15 -15.99 -16.54 15.43
N ARG A 16 -16.61 -16.47 14.24
CA ARG A 16 -18.07 -16.49 14.05
C ARG A 16 -18.54 -17.65 13.18
N ILE A 17 -17.72 -18.71 13.05
CA ILE A 17 -18.05 -19.87 12.22
C ILE A 17 -19.38 -20.52 12.63
N GLU A 18 -19.66 -20.59 13.92
CA GLU A 18 -20.90 -21.15 14.46
C GLU A 18 -22.14 -20.34 14.05
N GLU A 19 -22.02 -19.00 13.90
CA GLU A 19 -23.10 -18.19 13.35
C GLU A 19 -23.38 -18.57 11.90
N TYR A 20 -22.35 -18.79 11.08
CA TYR A 20 -22.56 -19.20 9.69
C TYR A 20 -23.21 -20.58 9.60
N TYR A 21 -22.86 -21.54 10.48
CA TYR A 21 -23.50 -22.86 10.53
C TYR A 21 -24.97 -22.75 10.90
N ARG A 22 -25.32 -21.91 11.90
CA ARG A 22 -26.71 -21.64 12.25
C ARG A 22 -27.53 -21.13 11.05
N HIS A 23 -26.93 -20.30 10.19
CA HIS A 23 -27.61 -19.82 8.98
C HIS A 23 -27.73 -20.89 7.89
N VAL A 24 -26.82 -21.88 7.85
CA VAL A 24 -26.99 -23.07 7.01
C VAL A 24 -28.17 -23.90 7.48
N ASP A 25 -28.30 -24.11 8.79
CA ASP A 25 -29.43 -24.85 9.35
C ASP A 25 -30.75 -24.18 8.98
N LEU A 26 -30.84 -22.84 9.12
CA LEU A 26 -32.01 -22.07 8.70
C LEU A 26 -32.30 -22.17 7.19
N MET A 27 -31.27 -22.19 6.34
CA MET A 27 -31.45 -22.36 4.89
C MET A 27 -32.02 -23.74 4.55
N ILE A 28 -31.48 -24.79 5.17
CA ILE A 28 -31.92 -26.16 4.94
C ILE A 28 -33.36 -26.33 5.46
N ASP A 29 -33.67 -25.80 6.64
CA ASP A 29 -35.02 -25.80 7.21
C ASP A 29 -36.03 -25.05 6.34
N GLY A 30 -35.61 -23.94 5.74
CA GLY A 30 -36.44 -23.14 4.85
C GLY A 30 -36.53 -23.65 3.41
N ASP A 31 -35.92 -24.79 3.09
CA ASP A 31 -35.84 -25.38 1.74
C ASP A 31 -35.21 -24.46 0.66
N PHE A 32 -34.38 -23.51 1.08
CA PHE A 32 -33.59 -22.66 0.18
C PHE A 32 -32.07 -22.89 0.29
N GLY A 33 -31.67 -23.96 0.97
CA GLY A 33 -30.32 -24.51 0.98
C GLY A 33 -30.33 -26.02 0.85
N TYR A 34 -29.28 -26.58 0.26
CA TYR A 34 -29.12 -28.04 0.16
C TYR A 34 -27.64 -28.43 0.09
N VAL A 35 -27.35 -29.69 0.44
CA VAL A 35 -26.01 -30.28 0.29
C VAL A 35 -25.92 -30.95 -1.07
N CYS A 36 -24.86 -30.62 -1.82
CA CYS A 36 -24.62 -31.09 -3.16
C CYS A 36 -23.34 -31.93 -3.19
N GLU A 37 -23.48 -33.19 -3.54
CA GLU A 37 -22.38 -34.17 -3.68
C GLU A 37 -21.85 -34.25 -5.12
N CYS A 38 -22.39 -33.44 -6.04
CA CYS A 38 -21.87 -33.37 -7.41
C CYS A 38 -20.46 -32.77 -7.42
N SER A 39 -19.57 -33.33 -8.23
CA SER A 39 -18.29 -32.70 -8.55
C SER A 39 -18.49 -31.31 -9.17
N ALA A 40 -17.46 -30.46 -9.11
CA ALA A 40 -17.51 -29.12 -9.65
C ALA A 40 -17.79 -29.12 -11.17
N GLU A 41 -17.23 -30.10 -11.88
CA GLU A 41 -17.38 -30.34 -13.31
C GLU A 41 -18.81 -30.77 -13.63
N ALA A 42 -19.36 -31.76 -12.93
CA ALA A 42 -20.73 -32.21 -13.14
C ALA A 42 -21.73 -31.10 -12.83
N PHE A 43 -21.55 -30.36 -11.74
CA PHE A 43 -22.42 -29.25 -11.40
C PHE A 43 -22.39 -28.13 -12.45
N ARG A 44 -21.22 -27.90 -13.08
CA ARG A 44 -21.10 -26.91 -14.15
C ARG A 44 -22.00 -27.26 -15.34
N GLU A 45 -22.20 -28.53 -15.67
CA GLU A 45 -23.07 -28.97 -16.76
C GLU A 45 -24.55 -28.63 -16.47
N PHE A 46 -25.04 -28.94 -15.27
CA PHE A 46 -26.38 -28.56 -14.81
C PHE A 46 -26.57 -27.05 -14.85
N ARG A 47 -25.58 -26.31 -14.36
CA ARG A 47 -25.57 -24.85 -14.39
C ARG A 47 -25.62 -24.30 -15.82
N VAL A 48 -24.85 -24.83 -16.77
CA VAL A 48 -24.84 -24.35 -18.17
C VAL A 48 -26.16 -24.70 -18.87
N SER A 49 -26.65 -25.92 -18.69
CA SER A 49 -27.88 -26.42 -19.28
C SER A 49 -29.16 -25.89 -18.61
N LYS A 50 -29.05 -25.13 -17.52
CA LYS A 50 -30.19 -24.60 -16.73
C LYS A 50 -31.08 -25.70 -16.17
N THR A 51 -30.49 -26.83 -15.81
CA THR A 51 -31.19 -27.98 -15.23
C THR A 51 -30.83 -28.17 -13.76
N ASN A 52 -31.67 -28.86 -13.02
CA ASN A 52 -31.42 -29.17 -11.61
C ASN A 52 -30.46 -30.35 -11.50
N CYS A 53 -29.50 -30.30 -10.57
CA CYS A 53 -28.75 -31.49 -10.22
C CYS A 53 -29.63 -32.45 -9.38
N PRO A 54 -29.30 -33.75 -9.32
CA PRO A 54 -30.08 -34.73 -8.55
C PRO A 54 -30.20 -34.39 -7.06
N CYS A 55 -29.16 -33.79 -6.46
CA CYS A 55 -29.18 -33.43 -5.03
C CYS A 55 -30.17 -32.30 -4.70
N ARG A 56 -30.61 -31.51 -5.69
CA ARG A 56 -31.45 -30.32 -5.45
C ARG A 56 -32.86 -30.66 -4.95
N ILE A 57 -33.33 -31.88 -5.22
CA ILE A 57 -34.64 -32.39 -4.81
C ILE A 57 -34.59 -33.17 -3.48
N ASN A 58 -33.43 -33.24 -2.83
CA ASN A 58 -33.28 -33.89 -1.53
C ASN A 58 -34.24 -33.27 -0.51
N GLU A 59 -34.87 -34.11 0.29
CA GLU A 59 -35.70 -33.66 1.40
C GLU A 59 -34.86 -32.99 2.49
N VAL A 60 -35.50 -32.12 3.28
CA VAL A 60 -34.85 -31.36 4.37
C VAL A 60 -34.08 -32.27 5.33
N ASN A 61 -34.69 -33.37 5.78
CA ASN A 61 -34.05 -34.30 6.72
C ASN A 61 -32.80 -34.95 6.13
N TYR A 62 -32.85 -35.34 4.86
CA TYR A 62 -31.68 -35.92 4.19
C TYR A 62 -30.57 -34.88 4.01
N ASN A 63 -30.90 -33.63 3.67
CA ASN A 63 -29.93 -32.54 3.64
C ASN A 63 -29.28 -32.29 5.01
N LYS A 64 -30.03 -32.41 6.12
CA LYS A 64 -29.47 -32.30 7.48
C LYS A 64 -28.50 -33.44 7.79
N GLU A 65 -28.82 -34.67 7.38
CA GLU A 65 -27.90 -35.81 7.52
C GLU A 65 -26.61 -35.58 6.74
N LEU A 66 -26.72 -35.14 5.48
CA LEU A 66 -25.56 -34.79 4.65
C LEU A 66 -24.76 -33.63 5.25
N TRP A 67 -25.43 -32.63 5.82
CA TRP A 67 -24.80 -31.50 6.49
C TRP A 67 -23.98 -31.96 7.70
N SER A 68 -24.55 -32.83 8.54
CA SER A 68 -23.83 -33.44 9.67
C SER A 68 -22.58 -34.19 9.20
N LYS A 69 -22.66 -34.95 8.10
CA LYS A 69 -21.51 -35.66 7.50
C LYS A 69 -20.41 -34.74 6.98
N MET A 70 -20.75 -33.52 6.56
CA MET A 70 -19.75 -32.50 6.21
C MET A 70 -18.98 -32.05 7.46
N LEU A 71 -19.66 -31.92 8.60
CA LEU A 71 -19.09 -31.44 9.86
C LEU A 71 -18.29 -32.52 10.60
N ASP A 72 -18.75 -33.77 10.61
CA ASP A 72 -18.22 -34.83 11.49
C ASP A 72 -16.94 -35.53 11.01
N GLY A 73 -16.56 -35.34 9.74
CA GLY A 73 -15.39 -36.03 9.17
C GLY A 73 -15.70 -36.96 8.01
N THR A 74 -16.96 -37.37 7.84
CA THR A 74 -17.36 -38.42 6.89
C THR A 74 -17.01 -38.06 5.45
N PHE A 75 -17.26 -36.80 5.04
CA PHE A 75 -16.89 -36.31 3.72
C PHE A 75 -15.48 -35.74 3.67
N ASN A 76 -14.76 -35.97 2.57
CA ASN A 76 -13.46 -35.37 2.28
C ASN A 76 -13.61 -34.01 1.57
N PRO A 77 -12.53 -33.20 1.52
CA PRO A 77 -12.50 -31.98 0.71
C PRO A 77 -12.86 -32.27 -0.76
N GLY A 78 -13.94 -31.65 -1.23
CA GLY A 78 -14.45 -31.83 -2.60
C GLY A 78 -15.64 -32.77 -2.73
N ASP A 79 -15.90 -33.62 -1.73
CA ASP A 79 -17.01 -34.60 -1.77
C ASP A 79 -18.39 -33.93 -1.68
N ALA A 80 -18.49 -32.80 -0.95
CA ALA A 80 -19.75 -32.10 -0.76
C ALA A 80 -19.58 -30.59 -0.58
N VAL A 81 -20.59 -29.84 -1.01
CA VAL A 81 -20.71 -28.38 -0.80
C VAL A 81 -22.15 -28.01 -0.41
N VAL A 82 -22.31 -27.01 0.44
CA VAL A 82 -23.62 -26.39 0.69
C VAL A 82 -23.90 -25.38 -0.42
N ARG A 83 -25.09 -25.40 -1.02
CA ARG A 83 -25.51 -24.45 -2.06
C ARG A 83 -26.72 -23.65 -1.62
N VAL A 84 -26.75 -22.38 -2.01
CA VAL A 84 -27.97 -21.56 -1.92
C VAL A 84 -28.86 -21.95 -3.09
N LYS A 85 -30.08 -22.40 -2.84
CA LYS A 85 -31.04 -22.79 -3.88
C LYS A 85 -31.63 -21.52 -4.50
N THR A 86 -31.34 -21.29 -5.77
CA THR A 86 -31.82 -20.15 -6.56
C THR A 86 -32.55 -20.65 -7.82
N ASP A 87 -32.99 -19.72 -8.67
CA ASP A 87 -33.53 -20.06 -9.98
C ASP A 87 -32.41 -20.45 -10.98
N MET A 88 -32.46 -21.71 -11.44
CA MET A 88 -31.52 -22.26 -12.42
C MET A 88 -31.65 -21.62 -13.82
N THR A 89 -32.71 -20.85 -14.08
CA THR A 89 -32.93 -20.16 -15.35
C THR A 89 -32.32 -18.76 -15.43
N LEU A 90 -31.83 -18.21 -14.30
CA LEU A 90 -31.23 -16.88 -14.20
C LEU A 90 -30.22 -16.62 -15.32
N LYS A 91 -30.29 -15.46 -15.98
CA LYS A 91 -29.43 -15.16 -17.15
C LYS A 91 -27.94 -15.30 -16.84
N ASN A 92 -27.49 -14.80 -15.69
CA ASN A 92 -26.11 -14.95 -15.24
C ASN A 92 -25.90 -16.34 -14.60
N PRO A 93 -25.06 -17.22 -15.19
CA PRO A 93 -24.79 -18.54 -14.63
C PRO A 93 -24.19 -18.50 -13.22
N ALA A 94 -23.43 -17.46 -12.87
CA ALA A 94 -22.79 -17.35 -11.56
C ALA A 94 -23.79 -17.24 -10.40
N LEU A 95 -25.04 -16.86 -10.67
CA LEU A 95 -26.11 -16.74 -9.68
C LEU A 95 -26.89 -18.04 -9.47
N ARG A 96 -26.70 -19.03 -10.33
CA ARG A 96 -27.43 -20.31 -10.28
C ARG A 96 -26.77 -21.24 -9.28
N ASP A 97 -27.50 -21.52 -8.21
CA ASP A 97 -27.19 -22.48 -7.15
C ASP A 97 -25.74 -22.41 -6.69
N TRP A 98 -25.34 -21.19 -6.32
CA TRP A 98 -23.96 -20.88 -5.99
C TRP A 98 -23.57 -21.48 -4.62
N PRO A 99 -22.31 -21.89 -4.45
CA PRO A 99 -21.86 -22.55 -3.22
C PRO A 99 -21.75 -21.55 -2.07
N ALA A 100 -22.32 -21.89 -0.93
CA ALA A 100 -22.26 -21.12 0.31
C ALA A 100 -21.09 -21.56 1.20
N LEU A 101 -20.83 -22.86 1.32
CA LEU A 101 -19.75 -23.43 2.14
C LEU A 101 -19.09 -24.62 1.45
N ARG A 102 -17.81 -24.86 1.78
CA ARG A 102 -17.03 -25.99 1.30
C ARG A 102 -16.21 -26.63 2.41
N ILE A 103 -15.89 -27.92 2.27
CA ILE A 103 -14.95 -28.62 3.14
C ILE A 103 -13.51 -28.19 2.77
N GLN A 104 -12.66 -28.01 3.76
CA GLN A 104 -11.22 -27.72 3.61
C GLN A 104 -10.38 -28.81 4.27
N ASP A 105 -9.20 -29.07 3.69
CA ASP A 105 -8.19 -29.91 4.32
C ASP A 105 -7.48 -29.12 5.42
N THR A 106 -7.96 -29.26 6.65
CA THR A 106 -7.41 -28.58 7.81
C THR A 106 -6.17 -29.25 8.38
N ILE A 107 -5.81 -30.44 7.91
CA ILE A 107 -4.58 -31.13 8.33
C ILE A 107 -3.41 -30.56 7.52
N ALA A 108 -3.54 -30.52 6.20
CA ALA A 108 -2.52 -29.93 5.33
C ALA A 108 -2.52 -28.40 5.41
N ASN A 109 -3.69 -27.77 5.57
CA ASN A 109 -3.84 -26.31 5.56
C ASN A 109 -4.66 -25.84 6.78
N PRO A 110 -4.12 -25.94 8.02
CA PRO A 110 -4.80 -25.44 9.20
C PRO A 110 -4.99 -23.92 9.11
N HIS A 111 -6.05 -23.40 9.74
CA HIS A 111 -6.25 -21.96 9.82
C HIS A 111 -5.10 -21.32 10.64
N PRO A 112 -4.51 -20.19 10.19
CA PRO A 112 -3.28 -19.64 10.78
C PRO A 112 -3.45 -19.09 12.21
N ARG A 113 -4.67 -18.85 12.66
CA ARG A 113 -4.94 -18.46 14.07
C ARG A 113 -4.98 -19.71 14.95
N GLU A 114 -4.09 -19.80 15.92
CA GLU A 114 -3.92 -20.97 16.80
C GLU A 114 -5.19 -21.38 17.55
N ASN A 115 -5.99 -20.41 18.01
CA ASN A 115 -7.26 -20.67 18.69
C ASN A 115 -8.34 -21.27 17.77
N ILE A 116 -8.11 -21.24 16.45
CA ILE A 116 -8.99 -21.81 15.44
C ILE A 116 -8.37 -23.08 14.86
N ALA A 117 -7.11 -23.02 14.38
CA ALA A 117 -6.35 -24.12 13.82
C ALA A 117 -7.21 -25.05 12.94
N SER A 118 -7.43 -26.29 13.36
CA SER A 118 -8.24 -27.30 12.67
C SER A 118 -9.61 -27.52 13.33
N LYS A 119 -10.08 -26.61 14.21
CA LYS A 119 -11.38 -26.70 14.91
C LYS A 119 -12.56 -26.81 13.94
N TYR A 120 -12.49 -26.11 12.80
CA TYR A 120 -13.55 -26.11 11.81
C TYR A 120 -13.02 -26.60 10.46
N ARG A 121 -13.72 -27.58 9.88
CA ARG A 121 -13.39 -28.14 8.57
C ARG A 121 -14.26 -27.61 7.44
N VAL A 122 -15.46 -27.12 7.74
CA VAL A 122 -16.35 -26.52 6.75
C VAL A 122 -16.27 -25.00 6.83
N TRP A 123 -15.93 -24.35 5.72
CA TRP A 123 -15.68 -22.92 5.66
C TRP A 123 -16.65 -22.23 4.71
N PRO A 124 -17.21 -21.07 5.12
CA PRO A 124 -18.07 -20.30 4.24
C PRO A 124 -17.26 -19.60 3.15
N LEU A 125 -17.90 -19.44 2.01
CA LEU A 125 -17.38 -18.68 0.88
C LEU A 125 -17.78 -17.20 1.00
N LEU A 126 -17.01 -16.33 0.36
CA LEU A 126 -17.08 -14.87 0.49
C LEU A 126 -18.51 -14.34 0.44
N ASP A 127 -19.28 -14.73 -0.59
CA ASP A 127 -20.62 -14.21 -0.82
C ASP A 127 -21.58 -14.53 0.34
N PHE A 128 -21.56 -15.77 0.84
CA PHE A 128 -22.39 -16.19 1.99
C PHE A 128 -21.93 -15.55 3.29
N GLN A 129 -20.63 -15.63 3.57
CA GLN A 129 -20.02 -15.12 4.79
C GLN A 129 -20.30 -13.62 4.96
N SER A 130 -20.01 -12.83 3.92
CA SER A 130 -20.19 -11.37 4.00
C SER A 130 -21.66 -10.96 4.00
N ALA A 131 -22.56 -11.70 3.33
CA ALA A 131 -24.00 -11.45 3.41
C ALA A 131 -24.52 -11.57 4.84
N VAL A 132 -24.19 -12.68 5.51
CA VAL A 132 -24.60 -12.94 6.89
C VAL A 132 -23.99 -11.90 7.83
N GLU A 133 -22.69 -11.59 7.68
CA GLU A 133 -22.09 -10.57 8.55
C GLU A 133 -22.67 -9.18 8.33
N ASP A 134 -22.84 -8.73 7.10
CA ASP A 134 -23.40 -7.40 6.82
C ASP A 134 -24.78 -7.24 7.48
N HIS A 135 -25.60 -8.30 7.46
CA HIS A 135 -26.89 -8.31 8.15
C HIS A 135 -26.72 -8.23 9.68
N LEU A 136 -25.93 -9.14 10.27
CA LEU A 136 -25.76 -9.22 11.73
C LEU A 136 -25.07 -7.98 12.32
N GLN A 137 -24.21 -7.31 11.53
CA GLN A 137 -23.55 -6.07 11.94
C GLN A 137 -24.40 -4.83 11.67
N GLY A 138 -25.56 -4.95 11.00
CA GLY A 138 -26.45 -3.83 10.68
C GLY A 138 -25.85 -2.88 9.63
N VAL A 139 -25.10 -3.41 8.66
CA VAL A 139 -24.52 -2.62 7.58
C VAL A 139 -25.65 -1.99 6.75
N THR A 140 -25.58 -0.68 6.54
CA THR A 140 -26.57 0.07 5.74
C THR A 140 -26.06 0.38 4.35
N HIS A 141 -24.75 0.53 4.19
CA HIS A 141 -24.09 0.83 2.92
C HIS A 141 -22.84 -0.04 2.74
N ILE A 142 -22.71 -0.65 1.58
CA ILE A 142 -21.53 -1.43 1.17
C ILE A 142 -20.79 -0.63 0.10
N ILE A 143 -19.53 -0.28 0.36
CA ILE A 143 -18.65 0.40 -0.60
C ILE A 143 -17.56 -0.57 -1.03
N ARG A 144 -17.55 -0.97 -2.31
CA ARG A 144 -16.61 -2.00 -2.81
C ARG A 144 -16.31 -1.88 -4.29
N GLY A 145 -15.28 -2.60 -4.75
CA GLY A 145 -14.90 -2.70 -6.17
C GLY A 145 -16.04 -3.15 -7.07
N LYS A 146 -16.14 -2.56 -8.26
CA LYS A 146 -17.15 -2.96 -9.27
C LYS A 146 -17.00 -4.41 -9.74
N ASP A 147 -15.84 -5.02 -9.52
CA ASP A 147 -15.59 -6.45 -9.76
C ASP A 147 -16.42 -7.37 -8.84
N LEU A 148 -16.97 -6.84 -7.74
CA LEU A 148 -17.85 -7.56 -6.81
C LEU A 148 -19.35 -7.31 -7.05
N MET A 149 -19.74 -6.80 -8.24
CA MET A 149 -21.15 -6.63 -8.59
C MET A 149 -21.93 -7.95 -8.61
N ASP A 150 -21.29 -9.06 -8.99
CA ASP A 150 -21.93 -10.37 -8.97
C ASP A 150 -22.12 -10.88 -7.53
N SER A 151 -21.25 -10.51 -6.59
CA SER A 151 -21.47 -10.75 -5.17
C SER A 151 -22.75 -10.06 -4.71
N THR A 152 -22.98 -8.79 -5.07
CA THR A 152 -24.23 -8.10 -4.75
C THR A 152 -25.45 -8.89 -5.20
N ARG A 153 -25.45 -9.34 -6.45
CA ARG A 153 -26.58 -10.08 -7.03
C ARG A 153 -26.85 -11.40 -6.29
N LYS A 154 -25.79 -12.15 -5.95
CA LYS A 154 -25.92 -13.38 -5.14
C LYS A 154 -26.48 -13.11 -3.75
N GLN A 155 -25.93 -12.09 -3.10
CA GLN A 155 -26.28 -11.74 -1.73
C GLN A 155 -27.70 -11.19 -1.63
N THR A 156 -28.16 -10.40 -2.61
CA THR A 156 -29.56 -9.95 -2.69
C THR A 156 -30.53 -11.14 -2.74
N LEU A 157 -30.26 -12.17 -3.55
CA LEU A 157 -31.09 -13.38 -3.60
C LEU A 157 -31.11 -14.11 -2.25
N LEU A 158 -29.97 -14.19 -1.57
CA LEU A 158 -29.92 -14.79 -0.22
C LEU A 158 -30.73 -13.99 0.80
N TYR A 159 -30.66 -12.66 0.75
CA TYR A 159 -31.42 -11.78 1.62
C TYR A 159 -32.92 -11.91 1.38
N GLU A 160 -33.36 -12.05 0.12
CA GLU A 160 -34.76 -12.30 -0.23
C GLU A 160 -35.28 -13.57 0.44
N HIS A 161 -34.50 -14.67 0.43
CA HIS A 161 -34.87 -15.90 1.13
C HIS A 161 -35.03 -15.72 2.63
N PHE A 162 -34.14 -14.95 3.27
CA PHE A 162 -34.23 -14.68 4.70
C PHE A 162 -35.22 -13.57 5.08
N GLY A 163 -35.84 -12.89 4.09
CA GLY A 163 -36.70 -11.74 4.34
C GLY A 163 -35.95 -10.51 4.87
N TRP A 164 -34.66 -10.39 4.56
CA TRP A 164 -33.81 -9.29 5.01
C TRP A 164 -33.79 -8.14 3.99
N LYS A 165 -33.58 -6.92 4.49
CA LYS A 165 -33.33 -5.76 3.62
C LYS A 165 -31.85 -5.69 3.27
N TYR A 166 -31.53 -5.78 1.98
CA TYR A 166 -30.15 -5.70 1.51
C TYR A 166 -29.60 -4.26 1.61
N PRO A 167 -28.32 -4.06 2.03
CA PRO A 167 -27.73 -2.73 2.16
C PRO A 167 -27.59 -2.02 0.81
N GLU A 168 -27.58 -0.68 0.82
CA GLU A 168 -27.30 0.09 -0.38
C GLU A 168 -25.85 -0.15 -0.83
N THR A 169 -25.63 -0.57 -2.07
CA THR A 169 -24.28 -0.86 -2.56
C THR A 169 -23.80 0.22 -3.52
N MET A 170 -22.65 0.80 -3.19
CA MET A 170 -21.91 1.72 -4.05
C MET A 170 -20.66 1.03 -4.61
N TYR A 171 -20.40 1.27 -5.89
CA TYR A 171 -19.24 0.71 -6.57
C TYR A 171 -18.26 1.80 -6.97
N TRP A 172 -16.99 1.48 -6.79
CA TRP A 172 -15.88 2.22 -7.40
C TRP A 172 -15.18 1.37 -8.47
N GLY A 173 -14.70 2.05 -9.50
CA GLY A 173 -13.89 1.46 -10.56
C GLY A 173 -12.52 1.07 -10.05
N ARG A 174 -11.81 0.29 -10.87
CA ARG A 174 -10.44 -0.10 -10.57
C ARG A 174 -9.54 1.13 -10.70
N VAL A 175 -8.71 1.33 -9.70
CA VAL A 175 -7.68 2.36 -9.71
C VAL A 175 -6.34 1.69 -9.98
N LYS A 176 -5.65 2.16 -11.02
CA LYS A 176 -4.30 1.74 -11.38
C LYS A 176 -3.34 2.90 -11.21
N VAL A 177 -2.17 2.63 -10.66
CA VAL A 177 -1.05 3.57 -10.68
C VAL A 177 -0.08 3.11 -11.75
N HIS A 178 0.25 3.96 -12.73
CA HIS A 178 0.96 3.56 -13.95
C HIS A 178 2.27 2.83 -13.65
N GLU A 179 3.05 3.38 -12.73
CA GLU A 179 4.41 2.94 -12.38
C GLU A 179 4.44 1.65 -11.56
N TRP A 180 3.35 1.30 -10.87
CA TRP A 180 3.25 0.05 -10.11
C TRP A 180 2.79 -1.14 -10.96
N GLY A 181 2.23 -0.89 -12.14
CA GLY A 181 1.64 -1.93 -12.97
C GLY A 181 0.57 -2.73 -12.23
N GLY A 182 0.47 -4.02 -12.55
CA GLY A 182 -0.39 -4.95 -11.83
C GLY A 182 0.37 -5.63 -10.69
N PHE A 183 -0.17 -5.58 -9.48
CA PHE A 183 0.39 -6.26 -8.31
C PHE A 183 -0.61 -7.25 -7.71
N SER A 184 -0.08 -8.32 -7.11
CA SER A 184 -0.84 -9.35 -6.40
C SER A 184 -0.20 -9.56 -5.03
N THR A 185 -1.00 -9.55 -3.96
CA THR A 185 -0.51 -9.77 -2.60
C THR A 185 0.17 -11.13 -2.43
N SER A 186 -0.34 -12.17 -3.08
CA SER A 186 0.28 -13.50 -3.04
C SER A 186 1.62 -13.54 -3.77
N GLN A 187 1.74 -12.83 -4.90
CA GLN A 187 3.00 -12.73 -5.63
C GLN A 187 4.02 -11.92 -4.81
N MET A 188 3.62 -10.77 -4.25
CA MET A 188 4.47 -9.97 -3.38
C MET A 188 4.97 -10.78 -2.17
N ARG A 189 4.11 -11.58 -1.54
CA ARG A 189 4.51 -12.47 -0.44
C ARG A 189 5.58 -13.45 -0.90
N LYS A 190 5.37 -14.13 -2.03
CA LYS A 190 6.35 -15.08 -2.58
C LYS A 190 7.69 -14.39 -2.89
N ASP A 191 7.64 -13.20 -3.50
CA ASP A 191 8.86 -12.44 -3.82
C ASP A 191 9.61 -11.97 -2.56
N ILE A 192 8.90 -11.67 -1.46
CA ILE A 192 9.51 -11.38 -0.16
C ILE A 192 10.15 -12.66 0.43
N GLU A 193 9.43 -13.79 0.42
CA GLU A 193 9.94 -15.08 0.92
C GLU A 193 11.17 -15.57 0.12
N GLU A 194 11.23 -15.26 -1.18
CA GLU A 194 12.38 -15.50 -2.06
C GLU A 194 13.52 -14.47 -1.90
N GLY A 195 13.35 -13.46 -1.04
CA GLY A 195 14.37 -12.44 -0.76
C GLY A 195 14.52 -11.36 -1.84
N LYS A 196 13.61 -11.28 -2.84
CA LYS A 196 13.64 -10.19 -3.84
C LYS A 196 13.35 -8.83 -3.21
N PHE A 197 12.52 -8.82 -2.17
CA PHE A 197 12.19 -7.66 -1.35
C PHE A 197 12.58 -7.90 0.10
N SER A 198 13.04 -6.86 0.80
CA SER A 198 13.47 -6.95 2.20
C SER A 198 12.34 -7.23 3.19
N GLY A 199 11.09 -6.99 2.76
CA GLY A 199 9.89 -7.23 3.55
C GLY A 199 8.70 -6.43 3.02
N TRP A 200 7.61 -6.39 3.79
CA TRP A 200 6.41 -5.63 3.42
C TRP A 200 6.61 -4.11 3.43
N SER A 201 7.65 -3.61 4.11
CA SER A 201 8.04 -2.20 4.13
C SER A 201 9.08 -1.83 3.06
N ASP A 202 9.40 -2.75 2.15
CA ASP A 202 10.36 -2.46 1.08
C ASP A 202 9.85 -1.28 0.22
N PRO A 203 10.70 -0.27 -0.06
CA PRO A 203 10.29 0.96 -0.76
C PRO A 203 9.83 0.72 -2.20
N ARG A 204 10.15 -0.44 -2.78
CA ARG A 204 9.71 -0.83 -4.14
C ARG A 204 8.28 -1.35 -4.17
N LEU A 205 7.71 -1.70 -3.01
CA LEU A 205 6.37 -2.28 -2.93
C LEU A 205 5.30 -1.19 -2.73
N PRO A 206 4.14 -1.29 -3.41
CA PRO A 206 3.04 -0.34 -3.28
C PRO A 206 2.21 -0.58 -2.01
N THR A 207 2.85 -1.00 -0.92
CA THR A 207 2.19 -1.30 0.35
C THR A 207 2.09 -0.03 1.18
N ILE A 208 1.12 0.01 2.10
CA ILE A 208 1.02 1.10 3.07
C ILE A 208 2.31 1.25 3.89
N ALA A 209 2.95 0.12 4.23
CA ALA A 209 4.22 0.13 4.97
C ALA A 209 5.39 0.67 4.13
N GLY A 210 5.48 0.31 2.86
CA GLY A 210 6.51 0.83 1.94
C GLY A 210 6.34 2.33 1.70
N LEU A 211 5.12 2.77 1.39
CA LEU A 211 4.81 4.20 1.21
C LEU A 211 5.10 5.02 2.48
N SER A 212 4.68 4.53 3.65
CA SER A 212 4.98 5.21 4.91
C SER A 212 6.49 5.23 5.20
N GLY A 213 7.20 4.16 4.86
CA GLY A 213 8.65 4.03 5.06
C GLY A 213 9.48 4.94 4.16
N THR A 214 8.95 5.34 3.00
CA THR A 214 9.60 6.30 2.10
C THR A 214 9.24 7.75 2.40
N GLY A 215 8.45 8.05 3.43
CA GLY A 215 8.10 9.43 3.79
C GLY A 215 6.86 10.01 3.09
N ILE A 216 6.04 9.16 2.45
CA ILE A 216 4.69 9.57 2.06
C ILE A 216 3.86 9.77 3.32
N GLN A 217 3.15 10.89 3.40
CA GLN A 217 2.27 11.23 4.53
C GLN A 217 0.88 10.61 4.36
N ALA A 218 0.30 10.17 5.48
CA ALA A 218 -1.06 9.61 5.47
C ALA A 218 -2.09 10.62 4.96
N SER A 219 -1.93 11.90 5.29
CA SER A 219 -2.79 12.99 4.78
C SER A 219 -2.70 13.15 3.27
N ALA A 220 -1.50 13.06 2.70
CA ALA A 220 -1.31 13.11 1.25
C ALA A 220 -2.02 11.96 0.54
N LEU A 221 -1.89 10.74 1.07
CA LEU A 221 -2.58 9.56 0.51
C LEU A 221 -4.11 9.68 0.64
N ARG A 222 -4.62 10.25 1.74
CA ARG A 222 -6.05 10.56 1.88
C ARG A 222 -6.52 11.60 0.87
N SER A 223 -5.79 12.71 0.71
CA SER A 223 -6.13 13.77 -0.24
C SER A 223 -6.17 13.23 -1.68
N PHE A 224 -5.20 12.38 -2.04
CA PHE A 224 -5.19 11.66 -3.31
C PHE A 224 -6.47 10.85 -3.52
N TRP A 225 -6.87 10.01 -2.55
CA TRP A 225 -8.09 9.20 -2.69
C TRP A 225 -9.39 10.01 -2.68
N VAL A 226 -9.45 11.10 -1.91
CA VAL A 226 -10.60 12.01 -1.88
C VAL A 226 -10.78 12.72 -3.23
N GLU A 227 -9.68 13.14 -3.86
CA GLU A 227 -9.71 13.77 -5.20
C GLU A 227 -10.26 12.84 -6.27
N LEU A 228 -9.88 11.56 -6.25
CA LEU A 228 -10.36 10.57 -7.24
C LEU A 228 -11.86 10.29 -7.10
N GLY A 229 -12.40 10.41 -5.89
CA GLY A 229 -13.81 10.21 -5.59
C GLY A 229 -14.28 8.76 -5.76
N VAL A 230 -15.57 8.54 -5.49
CA VAL A 230 -16.22 7.24 -5.67
C VAL A 230 -16.96 7.23 -7.00
N THR A 231 -16.30 6.75 -8.06
CA THR A 231 -16.91 6.62 -9.39
C THR A 231 -16.72 5.21 -9.92
N GLN A 232 -17.65 4.70 -10.74
CA GLN A 232 -17.54 3.36 -11.33
C GLN A 232 -16.56 3.28 -12.51
N LYS A 233 -16.01 4.42 -12.95
CA LYS A 233 -15.06 4.46 -14.06
C LYS A 233 -13.71 3.94 -13.59
N ASP A 234 -13.10 3.11 -14.41
CA ASP A 234 -11.71 2.73 -14.16
C ASP A 234 -10.84 3.95 -14.42
N ILE A 235 -9.88 4.16 -13.54
CA ILE A 235 -8.95 5.29 -13.61
C ILE A 235 -7.53 4.76 -13.54
N ALA A 236 -6.66 5.39 -14.30
CA ALA A 236 -5.23 5.16 -14.25
C ALA A 236 -4.58 6.52 -14.00
N VAL A 237 -3.75 6.60 -12.97
CA VAL A 237 -3.14 7.84 -12.52
C VAL A 237 -1.62 7.68 -12.37
N PRO A 238 -0.83 8.71 -12.67
CA PRO A 238 0.60 8.66 -12.45
C PRO A 238 0.92 8.80 -10.97
N LEU A 239 2.00 8.17 -10.53
CA LEU A 239 2.49 8.26 -9.16
C LEU A 239 2.87 9.70 -8.79
N ALA A 240 3.24 10.52 -9.79
CA ALA A 240 3.46 11.96 -9.64
C ALA A 240 2.26 12.70 -9.01
N THR A 241 1.02 12.25 -9.23
CA THR A 241 -0.16 12.84 -8.58
C THR A 241 -0.11 12.66 -7.07
N LEU A 242 0.23 11.45 -6.58
CA LEU A 242 0.42 11.20 -5.14
C LEU A 242 1.58 12.03 -4.59
N TYR A 243 2.68 12.15 -5.34
CA TYR A 243 3.83 12.96 -4.93
C TYR A 243 3.47 14.44 -4.79
N SER A 244 2.67 14.99 -5.72
CA SER A 244 2.20 16.37 -5.62
C SER A 244 1.39 16.64 -4.34
N HIS A 245 0.56 15.67 -3.91
CA HIS A 245 -0.14 15.75 -2.62
C HIS A 245 0.83 15.66 -1.45
N ASN A 246 1.88 14.84 -1.57
CA ASN A 246 2.87 14.71 -0.51
C ASN A 246 3.71 15.99 -0.34
N ILE A 247 4.16 16.60 -1.44
CA ILE A 247 4.87 17.89 -1.44
C ILE A 247 4.06 18.95 -0.72
N LYS A 248 2.77 19.10 -1.07
CA LYS A 248 1.86 20.07 -0.42
C LYS A 248 1.75 19.89 1.09
N VAL A 249 1.96 18.68 1.61
CA VAL A 249 1.92 18.40 3.05
C VAL A 249 3.26 18.69 3.72
N ILE A 250 4.38 18.43 3.05
CA ILE A 250 5.70 18.43 3.70
C ILE A 250 6.55 19.68 3.42
N ASP A 251 6.42 20.35 2.26
CA ASP A 251 7.37 21.40 1.83
C ASP A 251 7.51 22.55 2.83
N ASP A 252 6.38 23.00 3.39
CA ASP A 252 6.29 24.09 4.38
C ASP A 252 7.00 23.75 5.70
N ASN A 253 7.23 22.47 5.97
CA ASN A 253 7.81 22.00 7.24
C ASN A 253 9.09 21.16 7.08
N ALA A 254 9.50 20.84 5.86
CA ALA A 254 10.65 19.99 5.60
C ALA A 254 11.96 20.80 5.71
N PRO A 255 12.85 20.55 6.67
CA PRO A 255 14.14 21.23 6.72
C PRO A 255 14.94 20.94 5.45
N ARG A 256 15.69 21.94 4.99
CA ARG A 256 16.56 21.81 3.82
C ARG A 256 17.89 21.23 4.29
N ILE A 257 18.40 20.27 3.54
CA ILE A 257 19.69 19.64 3.82
C ILE A 257 20.41 19.29 2.53
N ALA A 258 21.73 19.50 2.49
CA ALA A 258 22.52 19.19 1.32
C ALA A 258 23.03 17.73 1.36
N PHE A 259 22.90 17.05 0.22
CA PHE A 259 23.52 15.75 -0.04
C PHE A 259 24.27 15.81 -1.37
N ILE A 260 25.52 15.35 -1.40
CA ILE A 260 26.35 15.30 -2.61
C ILE A 260 26.50 13.83 -3.03
N ARG A 261 26.03 13.50 -4.24
CA ARG A 261 25.96 12.12 -4.77
C ARG A 261 27.29 11.65 -5.33
N ASP A 262 28.01 12.50 -6.05
CA ASP A 262 29.36 12.19 -6.56
C ASP A 262 30.33 13.28 -6.10
N PRO A 263 30.82 13.18 -4.85
CA PRO A 263 31.56 14.25 -4.21
C PRO A 263 32.92 14.49 -4.86
N VAL A 264 33.14 15.73 -5.29
CA VAL A 264 34.46 16.25 -5.69
C VAL A 264 34.91 17.28 -4.68
N GLU A 265 36.09 17.05 -4.13
CA GLU A 265 36.74 17.97 -3.20
C GLU A 265 37.24 19.22 -3.90
N ILE A 266 36.90 20.39 -3.36
CA ILE A 266 37.28 21.72 -3.82
C ILE A 266 37.85 22.52 -2.66
N SER A 267 39.04 23.07 -2.85
CA SER A 267 39.66 24.01 -1.92
C SER A 267 39.17 25.42 -2.22
N LEU A 268 38.62 26.08 -1.21
CA LEU A 268 38.15 27.45 -1.32
C LEU A 268 39.27 28.43 -0.93
N VAL A 269 39.43 29.50 -1.71
CA VAL A 269 40.46 30.53 -1.50
C VAL A 269 39.80 31.91 -1.46
N GLY A 270 40.32 32.81 -0.60
CA GLY A 270 39.81 34.18 -0.48
C GLY A 270 38.62 34.34 0.47
N ILE A 271 38.36 33.36 1.33
CA ILE A 271 37.34 33.43 2.39
C ILE A 271 38.00 33.78 3.72
N ASN A 272 37.37 34.68 4.48
CA ASN A 272 37.80 35.09 5.83
C ASN A 272 36.88 34.55 6.95
N GLU A 273 35.77 33.89 6.59
CA GLU A 273 34.77 33.36 7.51
C GLU A 273 35.06 31.88 7.83
N ASN A 274 35.13 31.52 9.11
CA ASN A 274 35.30 30.13 9.55
C ASN A 274 33.97 29.37 9.67
N ASN A 275 32.84 30.06 9.62
CA ASN A 275 31.51 29.47 9.74
C ASN A 275 30.53 30.22 8.82
N ILE A 276 29.65 29.48 8.16
CA ILE A 276 28.55 30.03 7.37
C ILE A 276 27.24 29.62 8.00
N THR A 277 26.37 30.60 8.22
CA THR A 277 25.03 30.36 8.78
C THR A 277 24.02 30.36 7.64
N ILE A 278 23.34 29.22 7.45
CA ILE A 278 22.38 28.98 6.37
C ILE A 278 21.00 28.75 6.99
N PRO A 279 19.93 29.40 6.52
CA PRO A 279 18.59 29.12 7.05
C PRO A 279 18.21 27.64 6.86
N THR A 280 17.60 27.03 7.87
CA THR A 280 17.08 25.65 7.77
C THR A 280 15.92 25.56 6.78
N HIS A 281 15.11 26.61 6.69
CA HIS A 281 14.00 26.76 5.75
C HIS A 281 14.01 28.18 5.19
N PRO A 282 13.87 28.38 3.86
CA PRO A 282 13.86 29.72 3.26
C PRO A 282 12.74 30.65 3.76
N ASN A 283 11.54 30.12 4.05
CA ASN A 283 10.38 30.90 4.44
C ASN A 283 10.05 30.83 5.95
N HIS A 284 10.69 29.93 6.72
CA HIS A 284 10.38 29.68 8.13
C HIS A 284 11.59 29.94 9.01
N THR A 285 11.79 31.20 9.38
CA THR A 285 12.91 31.65 10.24
C THR A 285 12.89 31.01 11.63
N GLU A 286 11.73 30.60 12.12
CA GLU A 286 11.53 29.92 13.41
C GLU A 286 12.15 28.52 13.45
N MET A 287 12.43 27.90 12.29
CA MET A 287 13.20 26.65 12.20
C MET A 287 14.70 26.87 12.44
N GLY A 288 15.11 28.12 12.65
CA GLY A 288 16.48 28.50 12.90
C GLY A 288 17.38 28.34 11.69
N SER A 289 18.68 28.25 11.97
CA SER A 289 19.73 28.16 10.97
C SER A 289 20.69 27.02 11.28
N ARG A 290 21.29 26.50 10.22
CA ARG A 290 22.35 25.50 10.23
C ARG A 290 23.68 26.23 10.14
N VAL A 291 24.65 25.83 10.96
CA VAL A 291 25.99 26.41 10.96
C VAL A 291 26.94 25.42 10.30
N ILE A 292 27.58 25.86 9.21
CA ILE A 292 28.52 25.08 8.43
C ILE A 292 29.94 25.51 8.80
N ASP A 293 30.73 24.61 9.36
CA ASP A 293 32.13 24.82 9.73
C ASP A 293 33.00 24.84 8.47
N LEU A 294 33.73 25.94 8.27
CA LEU A 294 34.72 26.15 7.21
C LEU A 294 36.12 26.48 7.76
N SER A 295 36.42 26.10 9.01
CA SER A 295 37.75 26.26 9.59
C SER A 295 38.84 25.55 8.78
N ASN A 296 38.48 24.47 8.09
CA ASN A 296 39.19 23.98 6.91
C ASN A 296 38.36 24.34 5.66
N PRO A 297 38.83 25.24 4.77
CA PRO A 297 38.04 25.76 3.66
C PRO A 297 37.98 24.76 2.49
N ILE A 298 37.56 23.53 2.77
CA ILE A 298 37.39 22.45 1.80
C ILE A 298 35.91 22.08 1.76
N VAL A 299 35.33 22.07 0.56
CA VAL A 299 33.94 21.67 0.33
C VAL A 299 33.85 20.55 -0.70
N TYR A 300 32.73 19.86 -0.69
CA TYR A 300 32.36 18.91 -1.71
C TYR A 300 31.19 19.45 -2.54
N ILE A 301 31.33 19.33 -3.86
CA ILE A 301 30.28 19.63 -4.85
C ILE A 301 30.02 18.39 -5.70
N GLU A 302 28.92 18.40 -6.47
CA GLU A 302 28.67 17.33 -7.44
C GLU A 302 29.72 17.35 -8.55
N ARG A 303 30.21 16.18 -8.97
CA ARG A 303 31.19 16.07 -10.06
C ARG A 303 30.74 16.76 -11.34
N GLU A 304 29.46 16.68 -11.67
CA GLU A 304 28.89 17.32 -12.86
C GLU A 304 28.96 18.85 -12.83
N ASP A 305 29.11 19.46 -11.65
CA ASP A 305 29.21 20.91 -11.53
C ASP A 305 30.63 21.44 -11.80
N LEU A 306 31.65 20.57 -11.75
CA LEU A 306 33.06 20.92 -12.03
C LEU A 306 33.31 21.39 -13.47
N GLN A 307 32.39 21.09 -14.40
CA GLN A 307 32.49 21.53 -15.79
C GLN A 307 32.31 23.05 -15.97
N HIS A 308 31.86 23.75 -14.92
CA HIS A 308 31.62 25.18 -14.95
C HIS A 308 32.79 25.96 -14.34
N SER A 309 33.28 26.99 -15.05
CA SER A 309 34.36 27.86 -14.57
C SER A 309 33.90 28.93 -13.58
N ALA A 310 32.59 29.09 -13.37
CA ALA A 310 32.01 30.02 -12.40
C ALA A 310 30.72 29.44 -11.82
N LEU A 311 30.62 29.40 -10.49
CA LEU A 311 29.49 28.84 -9.75
C LEU A 311 29.11 29.73 -8.57
N ARG A 312 27.84 29.65 -8.15
CA ARG A 312 27.38 30.20 -6.87
C ARG A 312 27.11 29.06 -5.90
N LEU A 313 27.88 29.00 -4.82
CA LEU A 313 27.57 28.11 -3.70
C LEU A 313 26.33 28.67 -2.99
N LYS A 314 25.24 27.89 -2.99
CA LYS A 314 23.95 28.32 -2.45
C LYS A 314 24.08 28.81 -0.99
N GLU A 315 23.41 29.91 -0.67
CA GLU A 315 23.49 30.61 0.63
C GLU A 315 24.91 31.00 1.09
N PHE A 316 25.90 31.01 0.20
CA PHE A 316 27.27 31.38 0.53
C PHE A 316 27.80 32.52 -0.37
N GLY A 317 28.01 32.27 -1.65
CA GLY A 317 28.64 33.27 -2.52
C GLY A 317 29.04 32.76 -3.89
N ASP A 318 29.54 33.69 -4.69
CA ASP A 318 30.02 33.49 -6.05
C ASP A 318 31.51 33.15 -6.04
N PHE A 319 31.87 32.12 -6.81
CA PHE A 319 33.24 31.60 -6.93
C PHE A 319 33.60 31.37 -8.40
N ASP A 320 34.87 31.62 -8.73
CA ASP A 320 35.47 31.22 -10.00
C ASP A 320 36.29 29.95 -9.78
N ILE A 321 36.11 28.95 -10.66
CA ILE A 321 36.68 27.61 -10.51
C ILE A 321 37.80 27.39 -11.52
N ASP A 322 38.96 27.00 -11.01
CA ASP A 322 40.09 26.50 -11.78
C ASP A 322 40.54 25.14 -11.22
N GLY A 323 40.21 24.07 -11.95
CA GLY A 323 40.46 22.70 -11.49
C GLY A 323 39.72 22.40 -10.19
N LYS A 324 40.47 22.17 -9.10
CA LYS A 324 39.94 21.89 -7.75
C LYS A 324 40.03 23.08 -6.80
N VAL A 325 40.30 24.27 -7.32
CA VAL A 325 40.39 25.49 -6.54
C VAL A 325 39.25 26.41 -6.92
N ALA A 326 38.49 26.88 -5.94
CA ALA A 326 37.44 27.87 -6.13
C ALA A 326 37.82 29.17 -5.41
N THR A 327 38.00 30.23 -6.18
CA THR A 327 38.38 31.55 -5.67
C THR A 327 37.13 32.38 -5.41
N PHE A 328 37.00 32.91 -4.19
CA PHE A 328 35.87 33.74 -3.79
C PHE A 328 35.83 35.06 -4.58
N VAL A 329 34.66 35.38 -5.11
CA VAL A 329 34.42 36.61 -5.89
C VAL A 329 33.58 37.60 -5.10
N SER A 330 32.41 37.17 -4.62
CA SER A 330 31.43 38.05 -3.97
C SER A 330 30.41 37.26 -3.17
N LYS A 331 29.92 37.85 -2.07
CA LYS A 331 28.78 37.31 -1.29
C LYS A 331 27.47 37.55 -2.03
N GLU A 332 27.33 38.75 -2.60
CA GLU A 332 26.21 39.14 -3.45
C GLU A 332 26.32 38.52 -4.83
N ARG A 333 25.18 38.27 -5.47
CA ARG A 333 25.12 37.67 -6.80
C ARG A 333 25.60 38.67 -7.86
N THR A 334 26.67 38.34 -8.56
CA THR A 334 27.28 39.22 -9.57
C THR A 334 26.72 38.99 -10.97
N ASP A 335 26.27 37.77 -11.28
CA ASP A 335 25.82 37.38 -12.62
C ASP A 335 24.84 36.18 -12.61
N LYS A 336 24.65 35.57 -13.78
CA LYS A 336 23.76 34.42 -13.98
C LYS A 336 24.47 33.06 -13.82
N ARG A 337 25.61 32.99 -13.13
CA ARG A 337 26.30 31.72 -12.82
C ARG A 337 25.36 30.72 -12.15
N LYS A 338 25.63 29.44 -12.39
CA LYS A 338 24.81 28.34 -11.91
C LYS A 338 24.91 28.27 -10.38
N ILE A 339 23.76 28.25 -9.71
CA ILE A 339 23.69 28.01 -8.27
C ILE A 339 23.79 26.51 -8.03
N ILE A 340 24.61 26.07 -7.09
CA ILE A 340 24.79 24.65 -6.75
C ILE A 340 24.69 24.44 -5.24
N HIS A 341 24.27 23.24 -4.83
CA HIS A 341 24.36 22.81 -3.43
C HIS A 341 25.76 22.25 -3.16
N TRP A 342 26.16 22.28 -1.90
CA TRP A 342 27.51 21.93 -1.48
C TRP A 342 27.47 21.47 -0.02
N VAL A 343 28.51 20.78 0.42
CA VAL A 343 28.72 20.46 1.85
C VAL A 343 30.16 20.76 2.24
N SER A 344 30.40 21.20 3.47
CA SER A 344 31.77 21.35 4.00
C SER A 344 32.35 19.99 4.38
N GLN A 345 33.67 19.84 4.24
CA GLN A 345 34.38 18.68 4.78
C GLN A 345 34.20 18.53 6.30
N ASN A 346 34.18 19.63 7.05
CA ASN A 346 34.08 19.61 8.52
C ASN A 346 32.63 19.44 9.04
N SER A 347 31.63 19.67 8.19
CA SER A 347 30.21 19.55 8.53
C SER A 347 29.49 18.62 7.58
N SER A 348 30.13 17.52 7.19
CA SER A 348 29.49 16.45 6.46
C SER A 348 30.11 15.11 6.79
N ASP A 349 29.31 14.06 6.62
CA ASP A 349 29.70 12.68 6.86
C ASP A 349 29.40 11.82 5.63
N SER A 350 30.17 10.73 5.48
CA SER A 350 29.85 9.70 4.48
C SER A 350 28.47 9.13 4.77
N SER A 351 27.61 9.13 3.75
CA SER A 351 26.19 8.79 3.88
C SER A 351 25.66 8.12 2.62
N LYS A 352 24.50 7.50 2.73
CA LYS A 352 23.81 6.82 1.63
C LYS A 352 22.49 7.51 1.30
N LEU A 353 22.22 7.64 0.00
CA LEU A 353 20.91 7.97 -0.52
C LEU A 353 20.32 6.75 -1.21
N GLU A 354 19.28 6.16 -0.61
CA GLU A 354 18.55 5.05 -1.21
C GLU A 354 17.36 5.57 -2.00
N LEU A 355 17.20 5.12 -3.24
CA LEU A 355 16.06 5.48 -4.09
C LEU A 355 15.59 4.31 -4.93
N VAL A 356 14.31 4.33 -5.30
CA VAL A 356 13.76 3.38 -6.27
C VAL A 356 13.82 4.02 -7.65
N LYS A 357 14.53 3.37 -8.58
CA LYS A 357 14.62 3.77 -9.98
C LYS A 357 14.39 2.54 -10.86
N ASP A 358 13.46 2.64 -11.80
CA ASP A 358 13.12 1.56 -12.73
C ASP A 358 12.80 0.23 -12.02
N GLY A 359 12.14 0.31 -10.85
CA GLY A 359 11.78 -0.85 -10.03
C GLY A 359 12.94 -1.45 -9.21
N GLN A 360 14.14 -0.89 -9.31
CA GLN A 360 15.32 -1.33 -8.57
C GLN A 360 15.65 -0.38 -7.43
N LEU A 361 16.12 -0.94 -6.32
CA LEU A 361 16.65 -0.16 -5.21
C LEU A 361 18.10 0.19 -5.52
N LEU A 362 18.38 1.47 -5.67
CA LEU A 362 19.72 2.01 -5.85
C LEU A 362 20.17 2.64 -4.54
N SER A 363 21.42 2.37 -4.16
CA SER A 363 22.10 3.04 -3.05
C SER A 363 23.23 3.87 -3.62
N ILE A 364 23.13 5.19 -3.47
CA ILE A 364 24.16 6.14 -3.89
C ILE A 364 24.98 6.49 -2.65
N GLU A 365 26.25 6.11 -2.65
CA GLU A 365 27.23 6.56 -1.65
C GLU A 365 27.59 8.02 -1.92
N GLY A 366 27.59 8.85 -0.90
CA GLY A 366 27.84 10.29 -1.03
C GLY A 366 28.20 10.94 0.30
N ARG A 367 27.98 12.25 0.38
CA ARG A 367 28.18 13.02 1.62
C ARG A 367 26.90 13.76 1.99
N LEU A 368 26.45 13.58 3.23
CA LEU A 368 25.32 14.31 3.81
C LEU A 368 25.85 15.38 4.74
N GLU A 369 25.25 16.56 4.71
CA GLU A 369 25.52 17.60 5.71
C GLU A 369 25.23 17.08 7.12
N SER A 370 26.11 17.35 8.09
CA SER A 370 25.92 16.91 9.48
C SER A 370 24.68 17.58 10.07
N HIS A 371 23.82 16.79 10.73
CA HIS A 371 22.53 17.27 11.19
C HIS A 371 22.11 16.68 12.54
N GLN A 372 21.13 17.32 13.19
CA GLN A 372 20.44 16.82 14.39
C GLN A 372 18.96 16.50 14.11
N ILE A 373 18.59 16.34 12.84
CA ILE A 373 17.24 16.01 12.40
C ILE A 373 16.84 14.63 12.93
N LYS A 374 15.65 14.54 13.52
CA LYS A 374 15.11 13.29 14.08
C LYS A 374 14.84 12.26 12.98
N LEU A 375 15.13 10.99 13.26
CA LEU A 375 14.75 9.88 12.40
C LEU A 375 13.24 9.88 12.08
N GLY A 376 12.90 9.60 10.83
CA GLY A 376 11.53 9.64 10.31
C GLY A 376 11.06 11.04 9.87
N THR A 377 11.90 12.06 9.99
CA THR A 377 11.56 13.42 9.51
C THR A 377 11.73 13.51 8.00
N SER A 378 10.71 14.03 7.31
CA SER A 378 10.81 14.38 5.89
C SER A 378 11.70 15.60 5.73
N VAL A 379 12.62 15.55 4.78
CA VAL A 379 13.59 16.62 4.46
C VAL A 379 13.53 16.95 2.99
N GLN A 380 13.90 18.18 2.64
CA GLN A 380 14.19 18.54 1.25
C GLN A 380 15.70 18.44 1.03
N LEU A 381 16.10 17.47 0.21
CA LEU A 381 17.47 17.37 -0.30
C LEU A 381 17.66 18.46 -1.35
N GLU A 382 18.52 19.43 -1.05
CA GLU A 382 18.68 20.60 -1.89
C GLU A 382 18.98 20.22 -3.34
N ARG A 383 18.15 20.70 -4.28
CA ARG A 383 18.26 20.47 -5.73
C ARG A 383 18.18 18.99 -6.16
N ILE A 384 17.77 18.09 -5.26
CA ILE A 384 17.57 16.66 -5.55
C ILE A 384 16.08 16.32 -5.45
N GLY A 385 15.41 16.69 -4.35
CA GLY A 385 14.00 16.36 -4.11
C GLY A 385 13.71 16.20 -2.63
N TYR A 386 12.77 15.33 -2.29
CA TYR A 386 12.38 15.03 -0.91
C TYR A 386 12.80 13.62 -0.51
N GLY A 387 13.13 13.46 0.76
CA GLY A 387 13.44 12.18 1.37
C GLY A 387 13.05 12.14 2.84
N ILE A 388 13.36 11.03 3.49
CA ILE A 388 13.18 10.82 4.92
C ILE A 388 14.51 10.40 5.55
N ILE A 389 14.86 11.00 6.70
CA ILE A 389 16.03 10.56 7.48
C ILE A 389 15.72 9.18 8.07
N ALA A 390 16.29 8.13 7.48
CA ALA A 390 16.07 6.76 7.93
C ALA A 390 17.04 6.38 9.05
N GLU A 391 18.29 6.81 8.92
CA GLU A 391 19.36 6.69 9.91
C GLU A 391 20.20 7.98 9.86
N ASN A 392 21.07 8.21 10.84
CA ASN A 392 21.89 9.43 10.87
C ASN A 392 22.73 9.62 9.59
N ASN A 393 23.17 8.54 8.95
CA ASN A 393 23.95 8.56 7.71
C ASN A 393 23.21 7.90 6.54
N LYS A 394 21.87 7.97 6.54
CA LYS A 394 21.05 7.37 5.48
C LYS A 394 19.75 8.12 5.26
N VAL A 395 19.53 8.52 4.01
CA VAL A 395 18.29 9.11 3.55
C VAL A 395 17.61 8.16 2.57
N ILE A 396 16.31 7.94 2.75
CA ILE A 396 15.49 7.25 1.76
C ILE A 396 14.76 8.32 0.94
N PHE A 397 15.01 8.32 -0.36
CA PHE A 397 14.41 9.24 -1.31
C PHE A 397 12.92 8.93 -1.53
N THR A 398 12.09 9.96 -1.58
CA THR A 398 10.64 9.84 -1.76
C THR A 398 10.23 10.20 -3.18
N HIS A 399 10.48 11.44 -3.60
CA HIS A 399 10.08 12.00 -4.89
C HIS A 399 10.85 13.30 -5.18
N ASN A 400 10.88 13.71 -6.44
CA ASN A 400 11.56 14.94 -6.89
C ASN A 400 10.71 16.18 -6.59
#